data_AF-A0A955IJ09-F1
#
_entry.id   AF-A0A955IJ09-F1
#
_cell.length_a   1.000
_cell.length_b   1.000
_cell.length_c   1.000
_cell.angle_alpha   90.00
_cell.angle_beta   90.00
_cell.angle_gamma   90.00
#
_symmetry.space_group_name_H-M   'P 1'
#
loop_
_entity.id
_entity.type
_entity.pdbx_description
1 polymer ?
#
loop_
_entity_poly.entity_id
_entity_poly.type
_entity_poly.pdbx_seq_one_letter_code
_entity_poly.pdbx_strand_id
1 'polypeptide(L)'
;MFAFGLMLGATAVAAVLLVSALLKLADIGQFARDLDTWTLIPGVLRAPLAFLVPLAECTVAMAWLLGVARRVALGVAVGLLLGFTSMYLLQATLVAPPQCGCFGAFLRHERTNDLAWSLVVRNATMSIVFVVGGSFAIRSGGLCAAIRNRPTQRGVAGRPRGEAGRAVGGFTMIEVLVSIAIIAIVIALTLPNLGAVRRGAQHLQSLANLRTHVSTHTLYTGDHAGTFLYATDPNATRTVLRGGGHVVEIEYFMLRQAWSVPMADEYYGGDAAPDSIRVPWKELYYPPFGHYLYGDVFFSRPEYWNPETRRADTSQWLPVRIDEVVFPSAKGLMWERGDVPDSKGVFRTPPDVRVGLADGSATAARYARLLSPYPYGPSNASPGGTPVLHTRGGVRGRDLP
;
A
#
# COMPACT_ATOMS: atom_id res chain seq x y z
N MET A 1 40.32 -10.92 10.44
CA MET A 1 39.40 -9.75 10.41
C MET A 1 38.01 -10.09 9.87
N PHE A 2 37.91 -10.86 8.78
CA PHE A 2 36.65 -11.49 8.31
C PHE A 2 35.89 -12.23 9.42
N ALA A 3 36.63 -12.97 10.24
CA ALA A 3 36.24 -13.61 11.50
C ALA A 3 35.37 -12.76 12.44
N PHE A 4 35.71 -11.48 12.64
CA PHE A 4 35.04 -10.60 13.60
C PHE A 4 33.73 -10.04 13.04
N GLY A 5 33.72 -9.68 11.75
CA GLY A 5 32.50 -9.24 11.06
C GLY A 5 31.43 -10.33 11.01
N LEU A 6 31.84 -11.58 10.82
CA LEU A 6 30.95 -12.74 10.88
C LEU A 6 30.28 -12.91 12.26
N MET A 7 31.04 -12.77 13.36
CA MET A 7 30.47 -12.84 14.72
C MET A 7 29.50 -11.68 15.01
N LEU A 8 29.84 -10.48 14.56
CA LEU A 8 29.00 -9.29 14.74
C LEU A 8 27.67 -9.46 14.01
N GLY A 9 27.69 -10.00 12.78
CA GLY A 9 26.50 -10.33 12.01
C GLY A 9 25.57 -11.29 12.74
N ALA A 10 26.11 -12.37 13.31
CA ALA A 10 25.28 -13.30 14.11
C ALA A 10 24.68 -12.63 15.36
N THR A 11 25.45 -11.78 16.03
CA THR A 11 24.97 -11.03 17.20
C THR A 11 23.85 -10.04 16.83
N ALA A 12 23.97 -9.40 15.66
CA ALA A 12 22.92 -8.51 15.13
C ALA A 12 21.63 -9.27 14.80
N VAL A 13 21.72 -10.46 14.20
CA VAL A 13 20.54 -11.31 13.94
C VAL A 13 19.85 -11.70 15.26
N ALA A 14 20.62 -12.09 16.29
CA ALA A 14 20.06 -12.39 17.61
C ALA A 14 19.37 -11.18 18.24
N ALA A 15 19.94 -9.97 18.12
CA ALA A 15 19.30 -8.76 18.60
C ALA A 15 17.98 -8.46 17.88
N VAL A 16 17.92 -8.67 16.56
CA VAL A 16 16.69 -8.51 15.78
C VAL A 16 15.62 -9.51 16.20
N LEU A 17 15.99 -10.78 16.43
CA LEU A 17 15.06 -11.80 16.95
C LEU A 17 14.53 -11.41 18.33
N LEU A 18 15.38 -10.87 19.22
CA LEU A 18 14.95 -10.42 20.55
C LEU A 18 13.94 -9.27 20.47
N VAL A 19 14.22 -8.25 19.65
CA VAL A 19 13.31 -7.11 19.47
C VAL A 19 11.97 -7.56 18.88
N SER A 20 12.02 -8.43 17.87
CA SER A 20 10.82 -9.02 17.25
C SER A 20 9.97 -9.78 18.28
N ALA A 21 10.60 -10.60 19.12
CA ALA A 21 9.93 -11.36 20.17
C ALA A 21 9.27 -10.45 21.21
N LEU A 22 9.98 -9.40 21.67
CA LEU A 22 9.45 -8.44 22.64
C LEU A 22 8.25 -7.67 22.09
N LEU A 23 8.28 -7.28 20.81
CA LEU A 23 7.14 -6.62 20.16
C LEU A 23 5.91 -7.53 20.07
N LYS A 24 6.10 -8.84 19.80
CA LYS A 24 5.02 -9.82 19.79
C LYS A 24 4.45 -10.07 21.19
N LEU A 25 5.30 -10.10 22.21
CA LEU A 25 4.88 -10.24 23.61
C LEU A 25 4.17 -8.99 24.15
N ALA A 26 4.52 -7.80 23.65
CA ALA A 26 3.86 -6.55 24.03
C ALA A 26 2.41 -6.46 23.51
N ASP A 27 2.10 -7.10 22.37
CA ASP A 27 0.76 -7.15 21.79
C ASP A 27 0.43 -8.56 21.26
N ILE A 28 0.30 -9.50 22.21
CA ILE A 28 -0.04 -10.91 21.91
C ILE A 28 -1.40 -10.99 21.22
N GLY A 29 -2.34 -10.11 21.57
CA GLY A 29 -3.65 -10.04 20.96
C GLY A 29 -3.58 -9.75 19.46
N GLN A 30 -2.68 -8.86 19.04
CA GLN A 30 -2.44 -8.63 17.62
C GLN A 30 -1.79 -9.82 16.93
N PHE A 31 -0.77 -10.43 17.53
CA PHE A 31 -0.11 -11.59 16.94
C PHE A 31 -1.06 -12.77 16.79
N ALA A 32 -1.94 -13.02 17.78
CA ALA A 32 -2.98 -14.04 17.68
C ALA A 32 -3.95 -13.78 16.52
N ARG A 33 -4.36 -12.52 16.30
CA ARG A 33 -5.17 -12.14 15.14
C ARG A 33 -4.44 -12.34 13.81
N ASP A 34 -3.13 -12.12 13.78
CA ASP A 34 -2.32 -12.40 12.59
C ASP A 34 -2.25 -13.92 12.33
N LEU A 35 -2.15 -14.75 13.37
CA LEU A 35 -2.23 -16.22 13.26
C LEU A 35 -3.58 -16.71 12.74
N ASP A 36 -4.69 -15.99 12.97
CA ASP A 36 -6.00 -16.36 12.43
C ASP A 36 -6.09 -16.23 10.90
N THR A 37 -5.17 -15.50 10.28
CA THR A 37 -5.04 -15.46 8.81
C THR A 37 -4.38 -16.71 8.22
N TRP A 38 -3.85 -17.60 9.07
CA TRP A 38 -3.22 -18.84 8.66
C TRP A 38 -4.27 -19.96 8.54
N THR A 39 -4.65 -20.28 7.31
CA THR A 39 -5.65 -21.30 7.01
C THR A 39 -5.12 -22.72 7.19
N LEU A 40 -3.81 -22.92 7.01
CA LEU A 40 -3.15 -24.22 7.18
C LEU A 40 -2.95 -24.62 8.66
N ILE A 41 -3.00 -23.67 9.60
CA ILE A 41 -2.85 -23.95 11.02
C ILE A 41 -4.21 -24.30 11.63
N PRO A 42 -4.38 -25.50 12.21
CA PRO A 42 -5.59 -25.87 12.93
C PRO A 42 -5.92 -24.85 14.03
N GLY A 43 -7.18 -24.45 14.17
CA GLY A 43 -7.61 -23.44 15.14
C GLY A 43 -7.16 -23.74 16.58
N VAL A 44 -7.10 -25.02 16.95
CA VAL A 44 -6.66 -25.50 18.27
C VAL A 44 -5.18 -25.17 18.56
N LEU A 45 -4.34 -25.09 17.53
CA LEU A 45 -2.90 -24.81 17.66
C LEU A 45 -2.56 -23.32 17.62
N ARG A 46 -3.47 -22.45 17.19
CA ARG A 46 -3.17 -21.01 17.03
C ARG A 46 -2.93 -20.30 18.36
N ALA A 47 -3.80 -20.55 19.33
CA ALA A 47 -3.67 -19.99 20.68
C ALA A 47 -2.34 -20.37 21.35
N PRO A 48 -1.94 -21.66 21.43
CA PRO A 48 -0.64 -22.01 22.01
C PRO A 48 0.55 -21.47 21.20
N LEU A 49 0.49 -21.45 19.87
CA LEU A 49 1.57 -20.90 19.03
C LEU A 49 1.77 -19.39 19.24
N ALA A 50 0.69 -18.63 19.51
CA ALA A 50 0.77 -17.19 19.79
C ALA A 50 1.65 -16.87 21.01
N PHE A 51 1.77 -17.80 21.97
CA PHE A 51 2.65 -17.67 23.13
C PHE A 51 3.99 -18.39 22.96
N LEU A 52 3.98 -19.62 22.45
CA LEU A 52 5.17 -20.46 22.36
C LEU A 52 6.22 -19.89 21.39
N VAL A 53 5.79 -19.31 20.26
CA VAL A 53 6.71 -18.79 19.24
C VAL A 53 7.49 -17.57 19.75
N PRO A 54 6.86 -16.49 20.28
CA PRO A 54 7.62 -15.36 20.84
C PRO A 54 8.50 -15.75 22.02
N LEU A 55 8.05 -16.68 22.88
CA LEU A 55 8.87 -17.19 23.98
C LEU A 55 10.10 -17.96 23.47
N ALA A 56 9.95 -18.79 22.45
CA ALA A 56 11.07 -19.50 21.81
C ALA A 56 12.06 -18.52 21.16
N GLU A 57 11.56 -17.51 20.45
CA GLU A 57 12.41 -16.46 19.84
C GLU A 57 13.20 -15.68 20.90
N CYS A 58 12.53 -15.26 21.99
CA CYS A 58 13.16 -14.51 23.08
C CYS A 58 14.22 -15.35 23.81
N THR A 59 13.90 -16.60 24.16
CA THR A 59 14.82 -17.50 24.88
C THR A 59 16.06 -17.82 24.07
N VAL A 60 15.91 -18.09 22.77
CA VAL A 60 17.03 -18.40 21.87
C VAL A 60 17.91 -17.17 21.64
N ALA A 61 17.31 -16.00 21.40
CA ALA A 61 18.05 -14.76 21.24
C ALA A 61 18.84 -14.42 22.51
N MET A 62 18.22 -14.56 23.69
CA MET A 62 18.87 -14.31 24.97
C MET A 62 20.01 -15.31 25.22
N ALA A 63 19.80 -16.60 24.96
CA ALA A 63 20.84 -17.62 25.09
C ALA A 63 22.06 -17.29 24.21
N TRP A 64 21.83 -16.82 22.97
CA TRP A 64 22.91 -16.39 22.08
C TRP A 64 23.69 -15.19 22.63
N LEU A 65 22.98 -14.12 23.06
CA LEU A 65 23.58 -12.88 23.54
C LEU A 65 24.36 -13.08 24.85
N LEU A 66 23.84 -13.93 25.75
CA LEU A 66 24.52 -14.31 27.00
C LEU A 66 25.65 -15.33 26.78
N GLY A 67 25.78 -15.87 25.57
CA GLY A 67 26.80 -16.86 25.22
C GLY A 67 26.55 -18.26 25.77
N VAL A 68 25.32 -18.56 26.18
CA VAL A 68 24.90 -19.86 26.74
C VAL A 68 24.40 -20.76 25.62
N ALA A 69 24.84 -22.03 25.61
CA ALA A 69 24.37 -23.06 24.68
C ALA A 69 24.32 -22.63 23.20
N ARG A 70 25.31 -21.84 22.71
CA ARG A 70 25.31 -21.24 21.36
C ARG A 70 25.02 -22.22 20.22
N ARG A 71 25.47 -23.47 20.31
CA ARG A 71 25.16 -24.52 19.32
C ARG A 71 23.66 -24.82 19.23
N VAL A 72 23.01 -24.94 20.39
CA VAL A 72 21.57 -25.17 20.49
C VAL A 72 20.82 -23.92 20.04
N ALA A 73 21.22 -22.73 20.51
CA ALA A 73 20.62 -21.47 20.09
C ALA A 73 20.70 -21.25 18.57
N LEU A 74 21.84 -21.58 17.95
CA LEU A 74 22.01 -21.55 16.50
C LEU A 74 20.99 -22.46 15.79
N GLY A 75 20.93 -23.73 16.20
CA GLY A 75 20.05 -24.72 15.60
C GLY A 75 18.57 -24.33 15.73
N VAL A 76 18.15 -23.89 16.91
CA VAL A 76 16.75 -23.50 17.15
C VAL A 76 16.39 -22.22 16.38
N ALA A 77 17.23 -21.19 16.35
CA ALA A 77 16.94 -19.96 15.60
C ALA A 77 16.79 -20.22 14.11
N VAL A 78 17.70 -20.99 13.52
CA VAL A 78 17.65 -21.36 12.11
C VAL A 78 16.42 -22.24 11.84
N GLY A 79 16.12 -23.19 12.73
CA GLY A 79 14.92 -24.01 12.65
C GLY A 79 13.62 -23.19 12.68
N LEU A 80 13.55 -22.18 13.56
CA LEU A 80 12.41 -21.25 13.63
C LEU A 80 12.28 -20.43 12.34
N LEU A 81 13.37 -19.85 11.85
CA LEU A 81 13.38 -19.04 10.62
C LEU A 81 13.00 -19.86 9.39
N LEU A 82 13.59 -21.04 9.22
CA LEU A 82 13.29 -21.94 8.11
C LEU A 82 11.87 -22.51 8.22
N GLY A 83 11.47 -22.96 9.40
CA GLY A 83 10.13 -23.49 9.64
C GLY A 83 9.04 -22.47 9.32
N PHE A 84 9.20 -21.23 9.80
CA PHE A 84 8.29 -20.14 9.49
C PHE A 84 8.26 -19.81 7.99
N THR A 85 9.43 -19.78 7.34
CA THR A 85 9.54 -19.47 5.90
C THR A 85 8.93 -20.57 5.04
N SER A 86 9.15 -21.84 5.38
CA SER A 86 8.54 -22.99 4.71
C SER A 86 7.02 -23.01 4.87
N MET A 87 6.53 -22.75 6.08
CA MET A 87 5.09 -22.65 6.36
C MET A 87 4.46 -21.52 5.55
N TYR A 88 5.13 -20.36 5.49
CA TYR A 88 4.69 -19.21 4.71
C TYR A 88 4.62 -19.52 3.22
N LEU A 89 5.69 -20.11 2.65
CA LEU A 89 5.74 -20.53 1.25
C LEU A 89 4.66 -21.55 0.93
N LEU A 90 4.44 -22.54 1.81
CA LEU A 90 3.40 -23.55 1.64
C LEU A 90 2.00 -22.92 1.60
N GLN A 91 1.71 -21.95 2.47
CA GLN A 91 0.43 -21.24 2.43
C GLN A 91 0.30 -20.34 1.19
N ALA A 92 1.38 -19.66 0.82
CA ALA A 92 1.41 -18.76 -0.34
C ALA A 92 1.23 -19.52 -1.66
N THR A 93 1.75 -20.75 -1.77
CA THR A 93 1.61 -21.58 -2.98
C THR A 93 0.28 -22.32 -3.04
N LEU A 94 -0.26 -22.78 -1.91
CA LEU A 94 -1.49 -23.59 -1.89
C LEU A 94 -2.79 -22.79 -1.77
N VAL A 95 -2.75 -21.58 -1.20
CA VAL A 95 -3.97 -20.80 -0.91
C VAL A 95 -3.80 -19.34 -1.33
N ALA A 96 -3.15 -18.54 -0.49
CA ALA A 96 -2.89 -17.12 -0.70
C ALA A 96 -1.93 -16.66 0.42
N PRO A 97 -1.03 -15.69 0.16
CA PRO A 97 -0.08 -15.23 1.16
C PRO A 97 -0.80 -14.66 2.40
N PRO A 98 -0.51 -15.18 3.63
CA PRO A 98 -1.07 -14.64 4.86
C PRO A 98 -0.54 -13.24 5.17
N GLN A 99 -1.26 -12.49 6.01
CA GLN A 99 -0.79 -11.22 6.54
C GLN A 99 0.18 -11.50 7.70
N CYS A 100 1.48 -11.41 7.43
CA CYS A 100 2.52 -11.63 8.45
C CYS A 100 2.96 -10.32 9.11
N GLY A 101 2.44 -10.02 10.30
CA GLY A 101 2.84 -8.88 11.14
C GLY A 101 4.08 -9.15 12.00
N CYS A 102 5.19 -9.64 11.43
CA CYS A 102 6.38 -10.05 12.22
C CYS A 102 7.02 -8.93 13.08
N PHE A 103 6.65 -7.66 12.89
CA PHE A 103 7.10 -6.50 13.69
C PHE A 103 5.92 -5.79 14.42
N GLY A 104 4.83 -6.50 14.69
CA GLY A 104 3.65 -5.92 15.31
C GLY A 104 2.93 -4.91 14.40
N ALA A 105 2.06 -4.10 15.01
CA ALA A 105 1.15 -3.15 14.36
C ALA A 105 1.81 -2.11 13.42
N PHE A 106 3.13 -2.01 13.39
CA PHE A 106 3.88 -0.91 12.79
C PHE A 106 4.08 -0.98 11.27
N LEU A 107 3.98 -2.16 10.65
CA LEU A 107 4.19 -2.34 9.20
C LEU A 107 2.89 -2.68 8.44
N ARG A 108 1.74 -2.36 9.02
CA ARG A 108 0.43 -2.92 8.65
C ARG A 108 -0.18 -2.40 7.34
N HIS A 109 0.60 -1.86 6.39
CA HIS A 109 -0.01 -1.13 5.28
C HIS A 109 0.79 -0.99 3.98
N GLU A 110 1.25 -2.09 3.36
CA GLU A 110 1.56 -2.06 1.92
C GLU A 110 1.66 -3.46 1.25
N ARG A 111 0.79 -3.71 0.25
CA ARG A 111 0.82 -4.72 -0.84
C ARG A 111 1.20 -6.19 -0.55
N THR A 112 0.27 -7.09 -0.90
CA THR A 112 0.25 -8.54 -0.66
C THR A 112 1.21 -9.40 -1.51
N ASN A 113 1.79 -8.90 -2.60
CA ASN A 113 2.70 -9.70 -3.44
C ASN A 113 4.19 -9.34 -3.28
N ASP A 114 4.53 -8.05 -3.14
CA ASP A 114 5.94 -7.62 -2.97
C ASP A 114 6.50 -7.98 -1.58
N LEU A 115 5.64 -8.05 -0.55
CA LEU A 115 6.05 -8.45 0.80
C LEU A 115 6.43 -9.93 0.92
N ALA A 116 5.85 -10.81 0.10
CA ALA A 116 6.09 -12.25 0.19
C ALA A 116 7.56 -12.60 -0.06
N TRP A 117 8.11 -12.07 -1.15
CA TRP A 117 9.52 -12.23 -1.47
C TRP A 117 10.42 -11.50 -0.49
N SER A 118 10.03 -10.31 0.00
CA SER A 118 10.81 -9.57 1.00
C SER A 118 10.99 -10.37 2.30
N LEU A 119 9.97 -11.09 2.74
CA LEU A 119 10.00 -11.91 3.96
C LEU A 119 10.90 -13.13 3.78
N VAL A 120 10.76 -13.82 2.65
CA VAL A 120 11.57 -15.00 2.29
C VAL A 120 13.05 -14.62 2.20
N VAL A 121 13.37 -13.56 1.45
CA VAL A 121 14.75 -13.06 1.28
C VAL A 121 15.34 -12.60 2.61
N ARG A 122 14.57 -11.89 3.44
CA ARG A 122 15.01 -11.44 4.77
C ARG A 122 15.34 -12.63 5.68
N ASN A 123 14.43 -13.60 5.79
CA ASN A 123 14.63 -14.77 6.64
C ASN A 123 15.78 -15.64 6.13
N ALA A 124 15.92 -15.81 4.80
CA ALA A 124 17.04 -16.51 4.20
C ALA A 124 18.37 -15.81 4.51
N THR A 125 18.42 -14.48 4.39
CA THR A 125 19.60 -13.68 4.69
C THR A 125 19.97 -13.78 6.18
N MET A 126 18.99 -13.63 7.09
CA MET A 126 19.21 -13.83 8.53
C MET A 126 19.72 -15.23 8.84
N SER A 127 19.18 -16.26 8.18
CA SER A 127 19.59 -17.66 8.37
C SER A 127 21.03 -17.88 7.90
N ILE A 128 21.41 -17.37 6.73
CA ILE A 128 22.78 -17.46 6.20
C ILE A 128 23.76 -16.72 7.12
N VAL A 129 23.43 -15.49 7.51
CA VAL A 129 24.28 -14.68 8.39
C VAL A 129 24.43 -15.35 9.77
N PHE A 130 23.36 -15.91 10.33
CA PHE A 130 23.40 -16.57 11.62
C PHE A 130 24.17 -17.90 11.56
N VAL A 131 24.02 -18.69 10.49
CA VAL A 131 24.78 -19.94 10.28
C VAL A 131 26.28 -19.67 10.09
N VAL A 132 26.65 -18.78 9.17
CA VAL A 132 28.05 -18.50 8.85
C VAL A 132 28.72 -17.79 10.05
N GLY A 133 28.07 -16.75 10.57
CA GLY A 133 28.55 -16.00 11.71
C GLY A 133 28.58 -16.80 13.00
N GLY A 134 27.55 -17.62 13.22
CA GLY A 134 27.38 -18.39 14.44
C GLY A 134 28.28 -19.61 14.50
N SER A 135 28.44 -20.35 13.40
CA SER A 135 29.40 -21.46 13.31
C SER A 135 30.82 -21.00 13.58
N PHE A 136 31.16 -19.79 13.12
CA PHE A 136 32.44 -19.17 13.40
C PHE A 136 32.56 -18.77 14.88
N ALA A 137 31.56 -18.10 15.45
CA ALA A 137 31.53 -17.70 16.86
C ALA A 137 31.61 -18.89 17.84
N ILE A 138 31.05 -20.03 17.48
CA ILE A 138 31.12 -21.28 18.26
C ILE A 138 32.54 -21.85 18.26
N ARG A 139 33.25 -21.81 17.12
CA ARG A 139 34.64 -22.31 17.00
C ARG A 139 35.67 -21.47 17.74
N SER A 140 35.37 -20.21 18.01
CA SER A 140 36.32 -19.20 18.47
C SER A 140 36.00 -18.65 19.88
N GLY A 141 35.05 -19.25 20.60
CA GLY A 141 34.64 -18.82 21.94
C GLY A 141 33.77 -17.55 21.98
N GLY A 142 33.52 -16.91 20.84
CA GLY A 142 32.63 -15.76 20.65
C GLY A 142 33.26 -14.38 20.86
N LEU A 143 32.46 -13.35 20.65
CA LEU A 143 32.90 -11.96 20.56
C LEU A 143 33.57 -11.46 21.85
N CYS A 144 32.99 -11.74 23.03
CA CYS A 144 33.57 -11.36 24.32
C CYS A 144 34.90 -12.07 24.65
N ALA A 145 35.11 -13.29 24.15
CA ALA A 145 36.37 -14.01 24.32
C ALA A 145 37.43 -13.48 23.33
N ALA A 146 37.03 -13.16 22.09
CA ALA A 146 37.90 -12.56 21.08
C ALA A 146 38.37 -11.14 21.44
N ILE A 147 37.55 -10.36 22.13
CA ILE A 147 37.93 -9.04 22.67
C ILE A 147 38.90 -9.19 23.86
N ARG A 148 38.74 -10.23 24.68
CA ARG A 148 39.56 -10.46 25.89
C ARG A 148 40.96 -11.02 25.57
N ASN A 149 41.12 -11.76 24.47
CA ASN A 149 42.37 -12.42 24.07
C ASN A 149 43.18 -11.67 23.00
N ARG A 150 43.35 -10.34 23.10
CA ARG A 150 44.43 -9.67 22.34
C ARG A 150 45.77 -9.99 23.03
N PRO A 151 46.70 -10.74 22.39
CA PRO A 151 48.03 -10.88 22.95
C PRO A 151 48.72 -9.51 22.85
N THR A 152 49.05 -8.93 24.00
CA THR A 152 49.95 -7.78 24.11
C THR A 152 51.33 -8.20 23.63
N GLN A 153 51.66 -7.96 22.36
CA GLN A 153 53.04 -8.05 21.91
C GLN A 153 53.81 -6.81 22.38
N ARG A 154 54.57 -7.01 23.46
CA ARG A 154 55.69 -6.14 23.85
C ARG A 154 56.90 -6.50 22.98
N GLY A 155 57.34 -5.51 22.19
CA GLY A 155 58.72 -5.13 21.83
C GLY A 155 59.68 -6.18 21.24
N VAL A 156 60.30 -5.85 20.09
CA VAL A 156 61.75 -5.58 19.97
C VAL A 156 61.98 -4.69 18.73
N ALA A 157 62.85 -3.70 18.88
CA ALA A 157 63.25 -2.70 17.89
C ALA A 157 64.24 -3.25 16.84
N GLY A 158 64.17 -2.72 15.61
CA GLY A 158 65.16 -2.95 14.55
C GLY A 158 65.03 -1.96 13.38
N ARG A 159 65.86 -0.91 13.43
CA ARG A 159 66.38 0.05 12.41
C ARG A 159 65.61 0.39 11.10
N PRO A 160 65.66 1.67 10.65
CA PRO A 160 64.99 2.14 9.44
C PRO A 160 65.92 2.11 8.21
N ARG A 161 65.35 1.86 7.01
CA ARG A 161 65.89 2.42 5.76
C ARG A 161 64.83 2.44 4.66
N GLY A 162 64.57 3.66 4.19
CA GLY A 162 64.22 4.06 2.82
C GLY A 162 63.10 3.33 2.11
N GLU A 163 61.97 4.02 1.93
CA GLU A 163 61.53 4.50 0.60
C GLU A 163 60.25 5.31 0.75
N ALA A 164 60.30 6.57 0.31
CA ALA A 164 59.18 7.49 0.28
C ALA A 164 58.25 7.15 -0.90
N GLY A 165 57.54 6.03 -0.80
CA GLY A 165 56.34 5.80 -1.58
C GLY A 165 55.19 6.59 -0.95
N ARG A 166 54.62 7.56 -1.68
CA ARG A 166 53.32 8.15 -1.33
C ARG A 166 52.30 7.02 -1.25
N ALA A 167 52.10 6.49 -0.05
CA ALA A 167 51.01 5.59 0.27
C ALA A 167 49.72 6.40 0.09
N VAL A 168 49.07 6.21 -1.06
CA VAL A 168 47.67 6.57 -1.23
C VAL A 168 46.94 5.85 -0.09
N GLY A 169 46.39 6.62 0.85
CA GLY A 169 45.70 6.09 2.02
C GLY A 169 44.54 5.21 1.58
N GLY A 170 44.75 3.89 1.60
CA GLY A 170 43.69 2.93 1.43
C GLY A 170 42.74 3.04 2.62
N PHE A 171 41.44 3.06 2.33
CA PHE A 171 40.38 3.07 3.33
C PHE A 171 40.68 2.06 4.43
N THR A 172 40.71 2.53 5.68
CA THR A 172 40.95 1.61 6.79
C THR A 172 39.76 0.67 6.90
N MET A 173 39.98 -0.60 7.21
CA MET A 173 38.88 -1.56 7.33
C MET A 173 37.87 -1.19 8.43
N ILE A 174 38.25 -0.32 9.38
CA ILE A 174 37.35 0.26 10.39
C ILE A 174 36.36 1.22 9.72
N GLU A 175 36.83 2.04 8.80
CA GLU A 175 36.06 3.03 8.05
C GLU A 175 34.96 2.36 7.22
N VAL A 176 35.28 1.24 6.55
CA VAL A 176 34.30 0.45 5.79
C VAL A 176 33.28 -0.21 6.71
N LEU A 177 33.70 -0.75 7.87
CA LEU A 177 32.81 -1.39 8.83
C LEU A 177 31.82 -0.38 9.46
N VAL A 178 32.34 0.77 9.91
CA VAL A 178 31.52 1.86 10.45
C VAL A 178 30.57 2.38 9.38
N SER A 179 31.03 2.51 8.13
CA SER A 179 30.18 2.95 7.02
C SER A 179 29.02 1.98 6.77
N ILE A 180 29.28 0.67 6.69
CA ILE A 180 28.21 -0.32 6.49
C ILE A 180 27.27 -0.37 7.71
N ALA A 181 27.79 -0.23 8.94
CA ALA A 181 26.97 -0.17 10.15
C ALA A 181 26.06 1.07 10.16
N ILE A 182 26.58 2.23 9.79
CA ILE A 182 25.79 3.47 9.66
C ILE A 182 24.76 3.31 8.55
N ILE A 183 25.15 2.81 7.37
CA ILE A 183 24.21 2.57 6.25
C ILE A 183 23.09 1.60 6.68
N ALA A 184 23.41 0.52 7.39
CA ALA A 184 22.44 -0.44 7.89
C ALA A 184 21.46 0.19 8.91
N ILE A 185 21.96 1.04 9.82
CA ILE A 185 21.14 1.80 10.77
C ILE A 185 20.24 2.79 10.03
N VAL A 186 20.80 3.56 9.09
CA VAL A 186 20.04 4.53 8.29
C VAL A 186 18.94 3.81 7.51
N ILE A 187 19.27 2.73 6.78
CA ILE A 187 18.30 1.93 6.03
C ILE A 187 17.20 1.39 6.97
N ALA A 188 17.57 0.86 8.14
CA ALA A 188 16.62 0.34 9.13
C ALA A 188 15.68 1.42 9.69
N LEU A 189 16.16 2.66 9.84
CA LEU A 189 15.34 3.79 10.29
C LEU A 189 14.50 4.41 9.16
N THR A 190 14.97 4.38 7.91
CA THR A 190 14.28 5.00 6.77
C THR A 190 13.20 4.09 6.16
N LEU A 191 13.42 2.77 6.12
CA LEU A 191 12.50 1.79 5.56
C LEU A 191 11.04 1.89 6.09
N PRO A 192 10.78 1.97 7.41
CA PRO A 192 9.41 2.04 7.92
C PRO A 192 8.68 3.33 7.52
N ASN A 193 9.40 4.45 7.34
CA ASN A 193 8.80 5.72 6.95
C ASN A 193 8.43 5.80 5.46
N LEU A 194 9.03 4.95 4.62
CA LEU A 194 8.72 4.93 3.18
C LEU A 194 7.26 4.59 2.90
N GLY A 195 6.63 3.74 3.71
CA GLY A 195 5.23 3.36 3.46
C GLY A 195 4.25 4.51 3.69
N ALA A 196 4.42 5.28 4.77
CA ALA A 196 3.58 6.45 5.02
C ALA A 196 3.77 7.53 3.94
N VAL A 197 5.03 7.76 3.53
CA VAL A 197 5.38 8.69 2.44
C VAL A 197 4.79 8.24 1.11
N ARG A 198 4.88 6.95 0.77
CA ARG A 198 4.34 6.40 -0.47
C ARG A 198 2.82 6.52 -0.51
N ARG A 199 2.12 6.24 0.59
CA ARG A 199 0.67 6.48 0.68
C ARG A 199 0.33 7.95 0.52
N GLY A 200 1.05 8.84 1.20
CA GLY A 200 0.89 10.29 1.01
C GLY A 200 1.07 10.71 -0.45
N ALA A 201 2.11 10.21 -1.13
CA ALA A 201 2.36 10.48 -2.54
C ALA A 201 1.26 9.94 -3.46
N GLN A 202 0.78 8.71 -3.20
CA GLN A 202 -0.37 8.13 -3.90
C GLN A 202 -1.65 8.96 -3.70
N HIS A 203 -1.87 9.49 -2.49
CA HIS A 203 -2.99 10.37 -2.21
C HIS A 203 -2.93 11.68 -3.00
N LEU A 204 -1.75 12.31 -3.00
CA LEU A 204 -1.48 13.53 -3.76
C LEU A 204 -1.62 13.31 -5.27
N GLN A 205 -1.09 12.22 -5.80
CA GLN A 205 -1.21 11.88 -7.21
C GLN A 205 -2.68 11.72 -7.61
N SER A 206 -3.49 11.10 -6.76
CA SER A 206 -4.92 10.93 -7.05
C SER A 206 -5.71 12.24 -7.01
N LEU A 207 -5.40 13.14 -6.07
CA LEU A 207 -5.94 14.50 -6.07
C LEU A 207 -5.52 15.28 -7.32
N ALA A 208 -4.27 15.12 -7.77
CA ALA A 208 -3.79 15.72 -9.01
C ALA A 208 -4.55 15.17 -10.23
N ASN A 209 -4.75 13.84 -10.32
CA ASN A 209 -5.54 13.23 -11.39
C ASN A 209 -6.98 13.78 -11.40
N LEU A 210 -7.65 13.85 -10.25
CA LEU A 210 -8.99 14.45 -10.15
C LEU A 210 -9.01 15.89 -10.65
N ARG A 211 -8.06 16.72 -10.22
CA ARG A 211 -7.96 18.11 -10.66
C ARG A 211 -7.80 18.22 -12.18
N THR A 212 -6.93 17.38 -12.76
CA THR A 212 -6.73 17.30 -14.21
C THR A 212 -8.04 16.92 -14.91
N HIS A 213 -8.69 15.84 -14.49
CA HIS A 213 -9.91 15.37 -15.14
C HIS A 213 -11.06 16.37 -15.05
N VAL A 214 -11.28 16.99 -13.88
CA VAL A 214 -12.29 18.05 -13.73
C VAL A 214 -11.98 19.24 -14.64
N SER A 215 -10.71 19.64 -14.74
CA SER A 215 -10.30 20.70 -15.66
C SER A 215 -10.62 20.32 -17.10
N THR A 216 -10.35 19.07 -17.49
CA THR A 216 -10.70 18.54 -18.82
C THR A 216 -12.21 18.53 -19.08
N HIS A 217 -13.03 18.15 -18.09
CA HIS A 217 -14.49 18.25 -18.20
C HIS A 217 -14.95 19.70 -18.33
N THR A 218 -14.29 20.65 -17.67
CA THR A 218 -14.59 22.08 -17.80
C THR A 218 -14.24 22.58 -19.20
N LEU A 219 -13.10 22.16 -19.76
CA LEU A 219 -12.75 22.43 -21.16
C LEU A 219 -13.81 21.90 -22.12
N TYR A 220 -14.23 20.64 -21.93
CA TYR A 220 -15.34 20.05 -22.69
C TYR A 220 -16.60 20.93 -22.65
N THR A 221 -16.97 21.50 -21.50
CA THR A 221 -18.14 22.39 -21.46
C THR A 221 -17.95 23.64 -22.33
N GLY A 222 -16.73 24.16 -22.47
CA GLY A 222 -16.43 25.29 -23.35
C GLY A 222 -16.70 24.97 -24.81
N ASP A 223 -16.33 23.77 -25.25
CA ASP A 223 -16.47 23.32 -26.64
C ASP A 223 -17.90 22.82 -26.95
N HIS A 224 -18.62 22.35 -25.92
CA HIS A 224 -19.98 21.79 -26.05
C HIS A 224 -21.07 22.70 -25.49
N ALA A 225 -21.04 23.98 -25.86
CA ALA A 225 -22.08 24.98 -25.59
C ALA A 225 -22.47 25.13 -24.10
N GLY A 226 -21.54 24.89 -23.18
CA GLY A 226 -21.73 24.94 -21.73
C GLY A 226 -22.36 23.69 -21.12
N THR A 227 -22.56 22.62 -21.89
CA THR A 227 -23.08 21.35 -21.38
C THR A 227 -21.97 20.44 -20.88
N PHE A 228 -22.23 19.74 -19.78
CA PHE A 228 -21.35 18.68 -19.32
C PHE A 228 -21.46 17.42 -20.20
N LEU A 229 -20.45 16.54 -20.09
CA LEU A 229 -20.37 15.32 -20.88
C LEU A 229 -21.68 14.52 -20.84
N TYR A 230 -22.20 14.27 -22.04
CA TYR A 230 -23.40 13.51 -22.29
C TYR A 230 -23.24 12.73 -23.59
N ALA A 231 -22.93 11.44 -23.46
CA ALA A 231 -22.61 10.56 -24.59
C ALA A 231 -23.48 9.30 -24.64
N THR A 232 -24.52 9.24 -23.83
CA THR A 232 -25.45 8.10 -23.73
C THR A 232 -26.86 8.48 -24.19
N ASP A 233 -27.51 7.57 -24.92
CA ASP A 233 -28.89 7.75 -25.38
C ASP A 233 -29.88 7.27 -24.30
N PRO A 234 -30.77 8.14 -23.79
CA PRO A 234 -31.73 7.79 -22.75
C PRO A 234 -32.85 6.85 -23.21
N ASN A 235 -33.07 6.70 -24.52
CA ASN A 235 -34.10 5.80 -25.06
C ASN A 235 -33.53 4.45 -25.50
N ALA A 236 -32.21 4.31 -25.55
CA ALA A 236 -31.55 3.07 -25.91
C ALA A 236 -31.36 2.17 -24.67
N THR A 237 -31.60 0.86 -24.83
CA THR A 237 -31.25 -0.12 -23.79
C THR A 237 -29.77 -0.05 -23.44
N ARG A 238 -28.93 0.12 -24.46
CA ARG A 238 -27.47 0.29 -24.34
C ARG A 238 -26.97 1.26 -25.40
N THR A 239 -25.95 2.04 -25.06
CA THR A 239 -25.25 2.94 -25.97
C THR A 239 -23.85 2.40 -26.28
N VAL A 240 -23.43 2.50 -27.53
CA VAL A 240 -22.07 2.16 -27.96
C VAL A 240 -21.21 3.43 -27.96
N LEU A 241 -20.22 3.49 -27.08
CA LEU A 241 -19.21 4.54 -27.04
C LEU A 241 -18.00 4.14 -27.88
N ARG A 242 -17.40 5.12 -28.55
CA ARG A 242 -16.20 4.97 -29.38
C ARG A 242 -15.22 6.08 -29.07
N GLY A 243 -13.94 5.75 -29.01
CA GLY A 243 -12.85 6.70 -28.86
C GLY A 243 -11.60 6.03 -28.31
N GLY A 244 -10.44 6.58 -28.66
CA GLY A 244 -9.13 6.10 -28.22
C GLY A 244 -8.89 4.60 -28.44
N GLY A 245 -9.30 4.11 -29.62
CA GLY A 245 -9.17 2.69 -30.01
C GLY A 245 -10.13 1.73 -29.30
N HIS A 246 -11.02 2.21 -28.44
CA HIS A 246 -11.97 1.38 -27.69
C HIS A 246 -13.38 1.51 -28.25
N VAL A 247 -14.12 0.39 -28.20
CA VAL A 247 -15.56 0.33 -28.47
C VAL A 247 -16.21 -0.38 -27.30
N VAL A 248 -17.01 0.34 -26.52
CA VAL A 248 -17.68 -0.22 -25.34
C VAL A 248 -19.18 -0.03 -25.42
N GLU A 249 -19.92 -1.08 -25.06
CA GLU A 249 -21.37 -1.06 -24.99
C GLU A 249 -21.79 -0.94 -23.53
N ILE A 250 -22.53 0.12 -23.19
CA ILE A 250 -22.83 0.47 -21.81
C ILE A 250 -24.31 0.84 -21.62
N GLU A 251 -24.83 0.65 -20.42
CA GLU A 251 -26.12 1.24 -20.01
C GLU A 251 -25.97 2.74 -19.74
N TYR A 252 -27.08 3.48 -19.78
CA TYR A 252 -27.09 4.95 -19.67
C TYR A 252 -26.22 5.50 -18.51
N PHE A 253 -26.40 4.97 -17.29
CA PHE A 253 -25.67 5.42 -16.11
C PHE A 253 -24.29 4.78 -15.92
N MET A 254 -23.86 3.90 -16.82
CA MET A 254 -22.48 3.40 -16.82
C MET A 254 -21.50 4.39 -17.46
N LEU A 255 -21.99 5.49 -18.07
CA LEU A 255 -21.15 6.61 -18.50
C LEU A 255 -20.28 7.13 -17.34
N ARG A 256 -20.75 7.00 -16.10
CA ARG A 256 -19.99 7.32 -14.88
C ARG A 256 -18.59 6.70 -14.83
N GLN A 257 -18.38 5.52 -15.44
CA GLN A 257 -17.10 4.80 -15.44
C GLN A 257 -16.38 4.86 -16.78
N ALA A 258 -17.13 5.02 -17.87
CA ALA A 258 -16.62 5.01 -19.25
C ALA A 258 -16.51 6.42 -19.86
N TRP A 259 -16.60 7.48 -19.04
CA TRP A 259 -16.58 8.88 -19.48
C TRP A 259 -15.33 9.24 -20.31
N SER A 260 -14.20 8.54 -20.11
CA SER A 260 -12.96 8.80 -20.84
C SER A 260 -13.05 8.40 -22.31
N VAL A 261 -13.84 7.39 -22.66
CA VAL A 261 -13.96 6.86 -24.02
C VAL A 261 -14.41 7.93 -25.02
N PRO A 262 -15.57 8.60 -24.86
CA PRO A 262 -16.02 9.62 -25.80
C PRO A 262 -15.15 10.89 -25.78
N MET A 263 -14.30 11.07 -24.76
CA MET A 263 -13.39 12.21 -24.64
C MET A 263 -11.98 11.91 -25.16
N ALA A 264 -11.69 10.65 -25.50
CA ALA A 264 -10.33 10.17 -25.67
C ALA A 264 -9.57 10.89 -26.79
N ASP A 265 -10.20 10.98 -27.96
CA ASP A 265 -9.56 11.46 -29.18
C ASP A 265 -9.23 12.96 -29.12
N GLU A 266 -10.13 13.77 -28.54
CA GLU A 266 -9.97 15.22 -28.47
C GLU A 266 -9.21 15.69 -27.24
N TYR A 267 -9.41 15.04 -26.08
CA TYR A 267 -8.94 15.56 -24.78
C TYR A 267 -7.86 14.70 -24.11
N TYR A 268 -7.68 13.46 -24.56
CA TYR A 268 -6.69 12.53 -24.00
C TYR A 268 -5.71 11.99 -25.06
N GLY A 269 -5.57 12.69 -26.20
CA GLY A 269 -4.58 12.36 -27.23
C GLY A 269 -4.82 11.01 -27.90
N GLY A 270 -6.07 10.55 -27.96
CA GLY A 270 -6.43 9.25 -28.54
C GLY A 270 -6.22 8.07 -27.58
N ASP A 271 -6.02 8.30 -26.28
CA ASP A 271 -6.00 7.24 -25.27
C ASP A 271 -7.28 7.29 -24.42
N ALA A 272 -8.11 6.25 -24.53
CA ALA A 272 -9.34 6.11 -23.74
C ALA A 272 -9.11 5.50 -22.35
N ALA A 273 -7.91 4.99 -22.08
CA ALA A 273 -7.54 4.33 -20.85
C ALA A 273 -6.22 4.85 -20.24
N PRO A 274 -5.99 6.19 -20.17
CA PRO A 274 -4.72 6.72 -19.71
C PRO A 274 -4.49 6.38 -18.24
N ASP A 275 -3.22 6.26 -17.84
CA ASP A 275 -2.85 5.92 -16.46
C ASP A 275 -3.50 6.84 -15.39
N SER A 276 -3.85 8.07 -15.78
CA SER A 276 -4.52 9.04 -14.93
C SER A 276 -5.91 8.61 -14.47
N ILE A 277 -6.65 7.78 -15.23
CA ILE A 277 -7.98 7.29 -14.81
C ILE A 277 -7.93 6.15 -13.80
N ARG A 278 -6.72 5.65 -13.50
CA ARG A 278 -6.46 4.62 -12.50
C ARG A 278 -5.96 5.25 -11.19
N VAL A 279 -6.43 4.73 -10.06
CA VAL A 279 -5.88 5.12 -8.76
C VAL A 279 -4.49 4.47 -8.54
N PRO A 280 -3.51 5.22 -7.99
CA PRO A 280 -2.13 4.74 -7.83
C PRO A 280 -1.90 3.46 -7.00
N TRP A 281 -2.87 3.04 -6.19
CA TRP A 281 -2.75 1.89 -5.29
C TRP A 281 -3.53 0.65 -5.73
N LYS A 282 -4.28 0.71 -6.83
CA LYS A 282 -5.08 -0.42 -7.33
C LYS A 282 -4.44 -1.03 -8.58
N GLU A 283 -4.16 -2.32 -8.51
CA GLU A 283 -3.58 -3.11 -9.60
C GLU A 283 -4.65 -3.71 -10.51
N LEU A 284 -5.82 -4.09 -9.96
CA LEU A 284 -6.94 -4.60 -10.74
C LEU A 284 -7.70 -3.45 -11.41
N TYR A 285 -7.49 -3.32 -12.72
CA TYR A 285 -8.06 -2.29 -13.57
C TYR A 285 -8.59 -2.95 -14.85
N TYR A 286 -9.81 -2.59 -15.25
CA TYR A 286 -10.44 -3.12 -16.45
C TYR A 286 -10.65 -1.96 -17.44
N PRO A 287 -9.67 -1.66 -18.31
CA PRO A 287 -9.79 -0.55 -19.25
C PRO A 287 -10.98 -0.75 -20.20
N PRO A 288 -11.68 0.32 -20.61
CA PRO A 288 -11.42 1.73 -20.29
C PRO A 288 -12.18 2.24 -19.03
N PHE A 289 -12.64 1.35 -18.15
CA PHE A 289 -13.45 1.73 -16.99
C PHE A 289 -12.58 2.23 -15.83
N GLY A 290 -12.63 3.53 -15.57
CA GLY A 290 -11.80 4.22 -14.58
C GLY A 290 -12.21 4.01 -13.12
N HIS A 291 -11.31 4.43 -12.21
CA HIS A 291 -11.57 4.49 -10.77
C HIS A 291 -12.06 5.86 -10.31
N TYR A 292 -11.99 6.88 -11.15
CA TYR A 292 -12.63 8.18 -10.93
C TYR A 292 -13.99 8.16 -11.62
N LEU A 293 -15.05 8.21 -10.82
CA LEU A 293 -16.43 8.12 -11.27
C LEU A 293 -16.95 9.51 -11.56
N TYR A 294 -17.50 9.70 -12.75
CA TYR A 294 -18.17 10.91 -13.15
C TYR A 294 -19.59 10.97 -12.56
N GLY A 295 -19.99 12.11 -12.01
CA GLY A 295 -21.25 12.25 -11.27
C GLY A 295 -22.49 12.05 -12.13
N ASP A 296 -23.37 11.12 -11.73
CA ASP A 296 -24.62 10.83 -12.47
C ASP A 296 -25.51 12.07 -12.63
N VAL A 297 -25.46 12.98 -11.66
CA VAL A 297 -26.17 14.27 -11.68
C VAL A 297 -25.79 15.22 -12.82
N PHE A 298 -24.65 15.02 -13.49
CA PHE A 298 -24.20 15.89 -14.58
C PHE A 298 -24.75 15.50 -15.96
N PHE A 299 -25.33 14.32 -16.05
CA PHE A 299 -26.05 13.84 -17.23
C PHE A 299 -27.45 13.35 -16.86
N SER A 300 -28.05 13.96 -15.85
CA SER A 300 -29.46 13.78 -15.52
C SER A 300 -30.00 15.04 -14.84
N ARG A 301 -31.23 15.42 -15.20
CA ARG A 301 -31.84 16.67 -14.75
C ARG A 301 -31.93 16.72 -13.21
N PRO A 302 -31.76 17.89 -12.56
CA PRO A 302 -31.92 18.06 -11.12
C PRO A 302 -33.22 17.46 -10.55
N GLU A 303 -34.29 17.56 -11.32
CA GLU A 303 -35.63 17.08 -10.96
C GLU A 303 -35.71 15.55 -10.87
N TYR A 304 -34.79 14.81 -11.50
CA TYR A 304 -34.67 13.36 -11.34
C TYR A 304 -34.22 12.97 -9.93
N TRP A 305 -33.42 13.82 -9.29
CA TRP A 305 -32.83 13.59 -7.97
C TRP A 305 -33.65 14.19 -6.83
N ASN A 306 -34.96 14.31 -7.03
CA ASN A 306 -35.92 14.69 -6.02
C ASN A 306 -37.09 13.68 -6.07
N PRO A 307 -37.43 12.98 -4.97
CA PRO A 307 -38.47 11.96 -5.00
C PRO A 307 -39.84 12.51 -5.42
N GLU A 308 -40.11 13.79 -5.15
CA GLU A 308 -41.38 14.44 -5.47
C GLU A 308 -41.53 14.77 -6.96
N THR A 309 -40.41 14.94 -7.67
CA THR A 309 -40.41 15.35 -9.09
C THR A 309 -39.85 14.28 -10.03
N ARG A 310 -39.36 13.16 -9.49
CA ARG A 310 -38.81 12.07 -10.29
C ARG A 310 -39.91 11.39 -11.10
N ARG A 311 -39.68 11.25 -12.39
CA ARG A 311 -40.54 10.52 -13.33
C ARG A 311 -40.05 9.08 -13.47
N ALA A 312 -40.98 8.20 -13.82
CA ALA A 312 -40.70 6.78 -14.07
C ALA A 312 -40.06 6.53 -15.46
N ASP A 313 -40.21 7.49 -16.38
CA ASP A 313 -39.62 7.43 -17.72
C ASP A 313 -38.19 7.99 -17.76
N THR A 314 -37.60 8.02 -18.95
CA THR A 314 -36.25 8.51 -19.22
C THR A 314 -36.23 10.00 -19.63
N SER A 315 -37.34 10.72 -19.54
CA SER A 315 -37.44 12.13 -19.98
C SER A 315 -36.54 13.09 -19.20
N GLN A 316 -36.04 12.67 -18.03
CA GLN A 316 -35.16 13.45 -17.18
C GLN A 316 -33.67 13.04 -17.33
N TRP A 317 -33.35 12.12 -18.23
CA TRP A 317 -32.01 11.63 -18.51
C TRP A 317 -31.36 12.49 -19.61
N LEU A 318 -31.02 13.72 -19.23
CA LEU A 318 -30.53 14.77 -20.13
C LEU A 318 -29.32 15.48 -19.52
N PRO A 319 -28.46 16.10 -20.35
CA PRO A 319 -27.33 16.88 -19.88
C PRO A 319 -27.78 18.06 -19.02
N VAL A 320 -26.87 18.50 -18.16
CA VAL A 320 -27.00 19.77 -17.42
C VAL A 320 -25.92 20.74 -17.89
N ARG A 321 -26.21 22.03 -17.77
CA ARG A 321 -25.25 23.07 -18.13
C ARG A 321 -24.42 23.49 -16.92
N ILE A 322 -23.24 24.05 -17.19
CA ILE A 322 -22.33 24.57 -16.16
C ILE A 322 -22.97 25.68 -15.32
N ASP A 323 -23.82 26.52 -15.91
CA ASP A 323 -24.56 27.59 -15.24
C ASP A 323 -25.69 27.08 -14.32
N GLU A 324 -26.07 25.80 -14.42
CA GLU A 324 -27.03 25.17 -13.49
C GLU A 324 -26.37 24.71 -12.18
N VAL A 325 -25.04 24.73 -12.08
CA VAL A 325 -24.30 24.36 -10.86
C VAL A 325 -24.33 25.51 -9.87
N VAL A 326 -25.13 25.38 -8.81
CA VAL A 326 -25.33 26.46 -7.83
C VAL A 326 -24.16 26.59 -6.85
N PHE A 327 -23.46 25.49 -6.57
CA PHE A 327 -22.36 25.47 -5.59
C PHE A 327 -21.08 24.85 -6.16
N PRO A 328 -20.41 25.48 -7.14
CA PRO A 328 -19.28 24.87 -7.85
C PRO A 328 -18.16 24.33 -6.93
N SER A 329 -17.84 25.06 -5.86
CA SER A 329 -16.80 24.68 -4.89
C SER A 329 -17.24 23.65 -3.84
N ALA A 330 -18.53 23.27 -3.83
CA ALA A 330 -19.08 22.28 -2.90
C ALA A 330 -19.85 21.16 -3.62
N LYS A 331 -19.84 21.17 -4.96
CA LYS A 331 -20.48 20.18 -5.82
C LYS A 331 -19.41 19.29 -6.41
N GLY A 332 -19.45 18.00 -6.12
CA GLY A 332 -18.48 17.05 -6.67
C GLY A 332 -18.85 16.68 -8.10
N LEU A 333 -17.94 16.94 -9.05
CA LEU A 333 -18.02 16.49 -10.45
C LEU A 333 -17.52 15.06 -10.62
N MET A 334 -16.47 14.72 -9.88
CA MET A 334 -15.84 13.40 -9.93
C MET A 334 -15.56 12.85 -8.54
N TRP A 335 -15.73 11.55 -8.41
CA TRP A 335 -15.58 10.81 -7.17
C TRP A 335 -14.53 9.72 -7.33
N GLU A 336 -13.52 9.71 -6.48
CA GLU A 336 -12.64 8.55 -6.40
C GLU A 336 -13.38 7.35 -5.79
N ARG A 337 -13.51 6.27 -6.57
CA ARG A 337 -14.08 5.01 -6.10
C ARG A 337 -13.18 4.39 -5.04
N GLY A 338 -13.52 4.66 -3.79
CA GLY A 338 -12.82 4.20 -2.60
C GLY A 338 -13.02 2.73 -2.24
N ASP A 339 -13.37 1.84 -3.17
CA ASP A 339 -13.53 0.41 -2.91
C ASP A 339 -12.18 -0.20 -2.51
N VAL A 340 -11.87 -0.10 -1.22
CA VAL A 340 -10.85 -0.86 -0.54
C VAL A 340 -11.55 -2.14 -0.08
N PRO A 341 -11.23 -3.31 -0.65
CA PRO A 341 -11.58 -4.56 0.00
C PRO A 341 -10.87 -4.53 1.36
N ASP A 342 -11.61 -4.67 2.45
CA ASP A 342 -10.97 -5.06 3.70
C ASP A 342 -10.33 -6.45 3.54
N SER A 343 -9.54 -6.89 4.51
CA SER A 343 -8.83 -8.17 4.46
C SER A 343 -9.72 -9.41 4.30
N LYS A 344 -11.05 -9.25 4.29
CA LYS A 344 -12.06 -10.29 4.10
C LYS A 344 -12.82 -10.16 2.77
N GLY A 345 -12.40 -9.25 1.88
CA GLY A 345 -13.12 -8.95 0.65
C GLY A 345 -14.41 -8.16 0.88
N VAL A 346 -14.60 -7.57 2.07
CA VAL A 346 -15.76 -6.72 2.36
C VAL A 346 -15.41 -5.30 1.95
N PHE A 347 -16.19 -4.73 1.03
CA PHE A 347 -16.08 -3.33 0.63
C PHE A 347 -16.39 -2.45 1.85
N ARG A 348 -15.37 -1.78 2.41
CA ARG A 348 -15.56 -0.77 3.45
C ARG A 348 -15.39 0.61 2.85
N THR A 349 -16.35 1.47 3.10
CA THR A 349 -16.24 2.88 2.76
C THR A 349 -15.05 3.50 3.49
N PRO A 350 -14.09 4.11 2.77
CA PRO A 350 -12.92 4.70 3.41
C PRO A 350 -13.32 5.92 4.26
N PRO A 351 -12.57 6.23 5.33
CA PRO A 351 -12.88 7.34 6.23
C PRO A 351 -12.81 8.69 5.51
N ASP A 352 -11.87 8.81 4.57
CA ASP A 352 -11.67 9.95 3.71
C ASP A 352 -11.87 9.55 2.25
N VAL A 353 -12.47 10.45 1.50
CA VAL A 353 -12.73 10.31 0.07
C VAL A 353 -12.19 11.51 -0.67
N ARG A 354 -11.84 11.32 -1.92
CA ARG A 354 -11.31 12.40 -2.76
C ARG A 354 -12.32 12.73 -3.84
N VAL A 355 -12.55 14.02 -3.99
CA VAL A 355 -13.60 14.57 -4.82
C VAL A 355 -13.01 15.66 -5.68
N GLY A 356 -13.23 15.56 -7.00
CA GLY A 356 -13.03 16.65 -7.93
C GLY A 356 -14.28 17.50 -7.97
N LEU A 357 -14.16 18.82 -7.78
CA LEU A 357 -15.25 19.76 -7.61
C LEU A 357 -15.58 20.48 -8.92
N ALA A 358 -16.82 20.90 -9.11
CA ALA A 358 -17.26 21.55 -10.34
C ALA A 358 -16.59 22.92 -10.62
N ASP A 359 -15.85 23.48 -9.66
CA ASP A 359 -15.03 24.69 -9.83
C ASP A 359 -13.62 24.44 -10.40
N GLY A 360 -13.26 23.18 -10.72
CA GLY A 360 -11.92 22.82 -11.19
C GLY A 360 -10.96 22.37 -10.08
N SER A 361 -11.32 22.49 -8.81
CA SER A 361 -10.49 22.08 -7.68
C SER A 361 -10.70 20.60 -7.32
N ALA A 362 -9.83 20.06 -6.46
CA ALA A 362 -9.97 18.72 -5.91
C ALA A 362 -9.64 18.74 -4.42
N THR A 363 -10.38 17.98 -3.62
CA THR A 363 -10.26 17.98 -2.18
C THR A 363 -10.45 16.59 -1.57
N ALA A 364 -9.90 16.39 -0.38
CA ALA A 364 -10.18 15.23 0.45
C ALA A 364 -11.21 15.61 1.51
N ALA A 365 -12.29 14.85 1.61
CA ALA A 365 -13.38 15.06 2.55
C ALA A 365 -13.65 13.79 3.37
N ARG A 366 -14.06 13.96 4.62
CA ARG A 366 -14.52 12.83 5.43
C ARG A 366 -15.83 12.32 4.86
N TYR A 367 -15.91 11.01 4.61
CA TYR A 367 -17.13 10.41 4.06
C TYR A 367 -18.38 10.74 4.90
N ALA A 368 -18.23 10.69 6.23
CA ALA A 368 -19.31 10.99 7.18
C ALA A 368 -19.81 12.45 7.16
N ARG A 369 -19.09 13.37 6.51
CA ARG A 369 -19.47 14.79 6.38
C ARG A 369 -20.09 15.13 5.02
N LEU A 370 -20.13 14.18 4.10
CA LEU A 370 -20.73 14.41 2.80
C LEU A 370 -22.25 14.56 2.96
N LEU A 371 -22.80 15.53 2.23
CA LEU A 371 -24.19 15.92 2.35
C LEU A 371 -25.08 15.21 1.34
N SER A 372 -26.34 15.08 1.73
CA SER A 372 -27.48 14.90 0.82
C SER A 372 -27.37 13.76 -0.21
N PRO A 373 -26.87 12.54 0.14
CA PRO A 373 -26.92 11.44 -0.80
C PRO A 373 -28.38 11.12 -1.13
N TYR A 374 -28.71 11.08 -2.41
CA TYR A 374 -30.04 10.69 -2.87
C TYR A 374 -30.19 9.17 -2.66
N PRO A 375 -31.23 8.72 -1.93
CA PRO A 375 -31.26 7.35 -1.37
C PRO A 375 -31.48 6.25 -2.40
N TYR A 376 -31.97 6.58 -3.60
CA TYR A 376 -32.32 5.59 -4.62
C TYR A 376 -31.32 5.60 -5.77
N GLY A 377 -30.96 4.40 -6.23
CA GLY A 377 -30.13 4.23 -7.41
C GLY A 377 -30.90 4.66 -8.67
N PRO A 378 -30.18 5.10 -9.72
CA PRO A 378 -30.81 5.35 -11.01
C PRO A 378 -31.18 4.05 -11.76
N SER A 379 -30.55 2.91 -11.45
CA SER A 379 -30.83 1.59 -12.04
C SER A 379 -30.49 0.45 -11.07
N ASN A 380 -30.85 -0.79 -11.42
CA ASN A 380 -30.51 -2.00 -10.66
C ASN A 380 -28.99 -2.23 -10.51
N ALA A 381 -28.17 -1.62 -11.37
CA ALA A 381 -26.70 -1.75 -11.37
C ALA A 381 -25.98 -0.78 -10.41
N SER A 382 -26.71 0.16 -9.79
CA SER A 382 -26.12 1.11 -8.84
C SER A 382 -26.89 1.07 -7.52
N PRO A 383 -26.27 0.64 -6.41
CA PRO A 383 -26.85 0.90 -5.11
C PRO A 383 -27.05 2.42 -4.97
N GLY A 384 -28.25 2.83 -4.57
CA GLY A 384 -28.54 4.23 -4.29
C GLY A 384 -27.69 4.76 -3.14
N GLY A 385 -27.70 6.07 -2.96
CA GLY A 385 -27.07 6.70 -1.80
C GLY A 385 -25.55 6.77 -1.88
N THR A 386 -24.96 6.72 -3.09
CA THR A 386 -23.53 7.01 -3.25
C THR A 386 -23.35 8.54 -3.24
N PRO A 387 -22.72 9.13 -2.20
CA PRO A 387 -22.52 10.58 -2.13
C PRO A 387 -21.72 11.09 -3.33
N VAL A 388 -21.87 12.38 -3.68
CA VAL A 388 -21.30 13.02 -4.87
C VAL A 388 -21.90 12.54 -6.19
N LEU A 389 -22.05 11.23 -6.40
CA LEU A 389 -22.67 10.70 -7.61
C LEU A 389 -24.17 10.96 -7.63
N HIS A 390 -24.83 10.79 -6.49
CA HIS A 390 -26.27 10.92 -6.32
C HIS A 390 -26.55 11.99 -5.26
N THR A 391 -26.90 13.19 -5.67
CA THR A 391 -27.12 14.31 -4.75
C THR A 391 -28.57 14.75 -4.85
N ARG A 392 -29.25 14.92 -3.71
CA ARG A 392 -30.60 15.46 -3.71
C ARG A 392 -30.62 16.83 -4.39
N GLY A 393 -31.52 17.01 -5.37
CA GLY A 393 -31.56 18.21 -6.20
C GLY A 393 -30.47 18.30 -7.28
N GLY A 394 -29.76 17.21 -7.56
CA GLY A 394 -28.79 17.08 -8.65
C GLY A 394 -27.60 18.03 -8.54
N VAL A 395 -27.29 18.73 -9.63
CA VAL A 395 -26.21 19.74 -9.68
C VAL A 395 -26.52 21.02 -8.89
N ARG A 396 -27.78 21.26 -8.52
CA ARG A 396 -28.18 22.39 -7.68
C ARG A 396 -27.96 22.11 -6.19
N GLY A 397 -27.71 20.86 -5.81
CA GLY A 397 -27.41 20.45 -4.44
C GLY A 397 -25.92 20.57 -4.09
N ARG A 398 -25.61 20.56 -2.79
CA ARG A 398 -24.24 20.50 -2.26
C ARG A 398 -23.88 19.08 -1.84
N ASP A 399 -22.62 18.71 -2.06
CA ASP A 399 -22.03 17.46 -1.61
C ASP A 399 -21.09 17.67 -0.42
N LEU A 400 -20.47 18.84 -0.32
CA LEU A 400 -19.61 19.24 0.79
C LEU A 400 -20.30 20.31 1.66
N PRO A 401 -19.99 20.34 2.98
CA PRO A 401 -20.57 21.28 3.94
C PRO A 401 -20.26 22.75 3.66
#